data_AF-A0A7V8LQ68-F1
#
_entry.id   AF-A0A7V8LQ68-F1
#
_cell.length_a   1.000
_cell.length_b   1.000
_cell.length_c   1.000
_cell.angle_alpha   90.00
_cell.angle_beta   90.00
_cell.angle_gamma   90.00
#
_symmetry.space_group_name_H-M   'P 1'
#
loop_
_entity.id
_entity.type
_entity.pdbx_description
1 polymer ?
#
loop_
_entity_poly.entity_id
_entity_poly.type
_entity_poly.pdbx_seq_one_letter_code
_entity_poly.pdbx_strand_id
1 'polypeptide(L)'
;MSSTVATTGDPIVQLHRATAQSARSAAGALPVVSAVGIRASHAGILTDALAETRKVLAELAHVGDVGASGAEGLSGQDHESGQKFGTVREARR
;
A
#
# COMPACT_ATOMS: atom_id res chain seq x y z
N MET A 1 12.54 -6.24 -21.39
CA MET A 1 11.56 -6.48 -20.31
C MET A 1 10.39 -5.56 -20.55
N SER A 2 9.26 -6.09 -21.01
CA SER A 2 8.02 -5.34 -21.15
C SER A 2 7.19 -5.62 -19.90
N SER A 3 7.23 -4.70 -18.94
CA SER A 3 6.33 -4.71 -17.78
C SER A 3 5.22 -3.70 -18.02
N THR A 4 4.44 -3.91 -19.08
CA THR A 4 3.12 -3.29 -19.13
C THR A 4 2.25 -4.12 -18.19
N VAL A 5 2.16 -3.68 -16.92
CA VAL A 5 1.09 -4.15 -16.05
C VAL A 5 -0.19 -3.60 -16.69
N ALA A 6 -0.93 -4.46 -17.38
CA ALA A 6 -2.27 -4.16 -17.80
C ALA A 6 -3.13 -4.03 -16.53
N THR A 7 -3.09 -2.88 -15.88
CA THR A 7 -3.94 -2.58 -14.73
C THR A 7 -5.33 -2.26 -15.24
N THR A 8 -6.13 -3.29 -15.48
CA THR A 8 -7.59 -3.13 -15.45
C THR A 8 -7.97 -2.74 -14.02
N GLY A 9 -8.16 -1.45 -13.79
CA GLY A 9 -8.52 -0.85 -12.50
C GLY A 9 -8.03 0.59 -12.37
N ASP A 10 -8.60 1.34 -11.43
CA ASP A 10 -8.18 2.71 -11.12
C ASP A 10 -6.69 2.72 -10.69
N PRO A 11 -5.81 3.51 -11.35
CA PRO A 11 -4.39 3.59 -11.01
C PRO A 11 -4.12 3.88 -9.52
N ILE A 12 -4.96 4.67 -8.85
CA ILE A 12 -4.74 5.01 -7.45
C ILE A 12 -5.04 3.82 -6.52
N VAL A 13 -6.04 3.01 -6.85
CA VAL A 13 -6.35 1.76 -6.13
C VAL A 13 -5.19 0.78 -6.25
N GLN A 14 -4.64 0.64 -7.46
CA GLN A 14 -3.50 -0.25 -7.73
C GLN A 14 -2.23 0.21 -7.01
N LEU A 15 -1.96 1.52 -6.97
CA LEU A 15 -0.85 2.09 -6.21
C LEU A 15 -0.91 1.68 -4.73
N HIS A 16 -2.09 1.83 -4.10
CA HIS A 16 -2.29 1.48 -2.70
C HIS A 16 -2.12 -0.03 -2.44
N ARG A 17 -2.70 -0.88 -3.29
CA ARG A 17 -2.54 -2.34 -3.20
C ARG A 17 -1.07 -2.77 -3.36
N ALA A 18 -0.37 -2.21 -4.34
CA ALA A 18 1.04 -2.49 -4.59
C ALA A 18 1.92 -2.05 -3.40
N THR A 19 1.62 -0.90 -2.80
CA THR A 19 2.30 -0.41 -1.60
C THR A 19 2.09 -1.36 -0.43
N ALA A 20 0.84 -1.80 -0.20
CA ALA A 20 0.54 -2.75 0.87
C ALA A 20 1.27 -4.09 0.69
N GLN A 21 1.26 -4.62 -0.53
CA GLN A 21 1.97 -5.86 -0.87
C GLN A 21 3.49 -5.72 -0.68
N SER A 22 4.07 -4.61 -1.13
CA SER A 22 5.50 -4.34 -0.99
C SER A 22 5.91 -4.24 0.49
N ALA A 23 5.10 -3.58 1.32
CA ALA A 23 5.35 -3.47 2.75
C ALA A 23 5.32 -4.83 3.45
N ARG A 24 4.36 -5.71 3.13
CA ARG A 24 4.31 -7.09 3.65
C ARG A 24 5.51 -7.91 3.20
N SER A 25 5.90 -7.79 1.93
CA SER A 25 7.08 -8.49 1.40
C SER A 25 8.36 -8.04 2.11
N ALA A 26 8.55 -6.74 2.30
CA ALA A 26 9.67 -6.18 3.04
C ALA A 26 9.70 -6.66 4.50
N ALA A 27 8.54 -6.66 5.19
CA ALA A 27 8.44 -7.16 6.56
C ALA A 27 8.85 -8.64 6.66
N GLY A 28 8.41 -9.47 5.71
CA GLY A 28 8.78 -10.88 5.63
C GLY A 28 10.26 -11.11 5.31
N ALA A 29 10.91 -10.17 4.62
CA ALA A 29 12.31 -10.26 4.20
C ALA A 29 13.31 -9.67 5.22
N LEU A 30 12.84 -9.09 6.34
CA LEU A 30 13.74 -8.56 7.37
C LEU A 30 14.64 -9.66 7.94
N PRO A 31 15.96 -9.43 8.05
CA PRO A 31 16.90 -10.43 8.56
C PRO A 31 16.69 -10.71 10.05
N VAL A 32 17.26 -11.82 10.52
CA VAL A 32 17.37 -12.15 11.94
C VAL A 32 18.79 -11.82 12.41
N VAL A 33 18.92 -11.18 13.58
CA VAL A 33 20.23 -10.86 14.15
C VAL A 33 20.91 -12.14 14.63
N SER A 34 22.11 -12.41 14.10
CA SER A 34 23.03 -13.41 14.66
C SER A 34 24.01 -12.72 15.59
N ALA A 35 24.07 -13.13 16.86
CA ALA A 35 24.94 -12.53 17.87
C ALA A 35 26.40 -13.00 17.78
N VAL A 36 26.76 -13.85 16.81
CA VAL A 36 28.13 -14.37 16.68
C VAL A 36 29.10 -13.22 16.40
N GLY A 37 30.04 -12.99 17.32
CA GLY A 37 31.04 -11.93 17.21
C GLY A 37 30.54 -10.52 17.60
N ILE A 38 29.31 -10.38 18.08
CA ILE A 38 28.71 -9.10 18.49
C ILE A 38 28.53 -9.07 20.02
N ARG A 39 28.76 -7.91 20.66
CA ARG A 39 28.42 -7.73 22.08
C ARG A 39 26.90 -7.80 22.28
N ALA A 40 26.45 -8.47 23.35
CA ALA A 40 25.02 -8.67 23.63
C ALA A 40 24.18 -7.37 23.57
N SER A 41 24.70 -6.24 24.07
CA SER A 41 24.01 -4.95 24.02
C SER A 41 23.73 -4.45 22.59
N HIS A 42 24.68 -4.64 21.66
CA HIS A 42 24.52 -4.23 20.27
C HIS A 42 23.57 -5.17 19.52
N ALA A 43 23.65 -6.48 19.80
CA ALA A 43 22.70 -7.45 19.25
C ALA A 43 21.26 -7.12 19.70
N GLY A 44 21.08 -6.69 20.95
CA GLY A 44 19.79 -6.18 21.46
C GLY A 44 19.28 -4.99 20.66
N ILE A 45 20.09 -3.93 20.52
CA ILE A 45 19.70 -2.72 19.76
C ILE A 45 19.28 -3.05 18.33
N LEU A 46 20.04 -3.92 17.64
CA LEU A 46 19.70 -4.32 16.27
C LEU A 46 18.41 -5.14 16.22
N THR A 47 18.18 -6.00 17.20
CA THR A 47 16.97 -6.82 17.29
C THR A 47 15.74 -5.93 17.50
N ASP A 48 15.83 -4.96 18.41
CA ASP A 48 14.75 -4.02 18.70
C ASP A 48 14.45 -3.14 17.48
N ALA A 49 15.49 -2.64 16.80
CA ALA A 49 15.32 -1.84 15.59
C ALA A 49 14.63 -2.62 14.46
N LEU A 50 14.97 -3.90 14.28
CA LEU A 50 14.33 -4.76 13.29
C LEU A 50 12.88 -5.11 13.68
N ALA A 51 12.60 -5.28 14.97
CA ALA A 51 11.25 -5.49 15.46
C ALA A 51 10.37 -4.25 15.22
N GLU A 52 10.88 -3.05 15.51
CA GLU A 52 10.16 -1.81 15.24
C GLU A 52 9.96 -1.59 13.73
N THR A 53 10.98 -1.87 12.91
CA THR A 53 10.86 -1.80 11.45
C THR A 53 9.76 -2.73 10.94
N ARG A 54 9.67 -3.95 11.47
CA ARG A 54 8.62 -4.92 11.12
C ARG A 54 7.23 -4.37 11.45
N LYS A 55 7.09 -3.74 12.62
CA LYS A 55 5.83 -3.12 13.06
C LYS A 55 5.43 -1.98 12.13
N VAL A 56 6.34 -1.05 11.84
CA VAL A 56 6.06 0.07 10.93
C VAL A 56 5.68 -0.40 9.53
N LEU A 57 6.33 -1.44 9.01
CA LEU A 57 5.96 -2.04 7.72
C LEU A 57 4.56 -2.69 7.75
N ALA A 58 4.16 -3.30 8.87
CA ALA A 58 2.81 -3.83 9.03
C ALA A 58 1.75 -2.69 9.03
N GLU A 59 2.03 -1.58 9.72
CA GLU A 59 1.17 -0.40 9.69
C GLU A 59 1.08 0.22 8.29
N LEU A 60 2.21 0.30 7.57
CA LEU A 60 2.21 0.76 6.18
C LEU A 60 1.36 -0.14 5.28
N ALA A 61 1.42 -1.46 5.50
CA ALA A 61 0.55 -2.39 4.78
C ALA A 61 -0.93 -2.11 5.06
N HIS A 62 -1.28 -1.87 6.33
CA HIS A 62 -2.64 -1.54 6.73
C HIS A 62 -3.14 -0.22 6.10
N VAL A 63 -2.33 0.83 6.13
CA VAL A 63 -2.66 2.12 5.50
C VAL A 63 -2.86 1.96 3.99
N GLY A 64 -2.06 1.11 3.33
CA GLY A 64 -2.26 0.76 1.93
C GLY A 64 -3.62 0.10 1.67
N ASP A 65 -4.06 -0.84 2.53
CA ASP A 65 -5.38 -1.48 2.38
C ASP A 65 -6.54 -0.48 2.57
N VAL A 66 -6.42 0.42 3.55
CA VAL A 66 -7.40 1.48 3.79
C VAL A 66 -7.45 2.44 2.60
N GLY A 67 -6.30 2.84 2.08
CA GLY A 67 -6.21 3.71 0.90
C GLY A 67 -6.84 3.08 -0.34
N ALA A 68 -6.61 1.79 -0.60
CA ALA A 68 -7.24 1.08 -1.70
C ALA A 68 -8.77 1.05 -1.56
N SER A 69 -9.27 0.71 -0.36
CA SER A 69 -10.71 0.66 -0.08
C SER A 69 -11.36 2.05 -0.24
N GLY A 70 -10.70 3.11 0.24
CA GLY A 70 -11.18 4.47 0.11
C GLY A 70 -11.22 4.95 -1.34
N ALA A 71 -10.16 4.66 -2.12
CA ALA A 71 -10.09 4.99 -3.53
C ALA A 71 -11.15 4.25 -4.37
N GLU A 72 -11.42 2.98 -4.07
CA GLU A 72 -12.51 2.22 -4.68
C GLU A 72 -13.88 2.86 -4.40
N GLY A 73 -14.11 3.29 -3.15
CA GLY A 73 -15.34 3.97 -2.76
C GLY A 73 -15.56 5.28 -3.52
N LEU A 74 -14.52 6.10 -3.68
CA LEU A 74 -14.58 7.34 -4.45
C LEU A 74 -14.81 7.08 -5.95
N SER A 75 -14.11 6.11 -6.54
CA SER A 75 -14.31 5.72 -7.94
C SER A 75 -15.75 5.26 -8.21
N GLY A 76 -16.35 4.52 -7.27
CA GLY A 76 -17.76 4.15 -7.33
C GLY A 76 -18.70 5.37 -7.30
N GLN A 77 -18.45 6.34 -6.42
CA GLN A 77 -19.22 7.59 -6.35
C GLN A 77 -19.09 8.44 -7.62
N ASP A 78 -17.89 8.52 -8.20
CA ASP A 78 -17.64 9.23 -9.45
C ASP A 78 -18.40 8.58 -10.61
N HIS A 79 -18.42 7.24 -10.67
CA HIS A 79 -19.17 6.51 -11.67
C HIS A 79 -20.68 6.75 -11.54
N GLU A 80 -21.22 6.67 -10.31
CA GLU A 80 -22.63 6.91 -10.03
C GLU A 80 -23.03 8.36 -10.35
N SER A 81 -22.19 9.34 -10.00
CA SER A 81 -22.45 10.76 -10.25
C SER A 81 -22.33 11.12 -11.72
N GLY A 82 -21.32 10.60 -12.41
CA GLY A 82 -21.11 10.81 -13.85
C GLY A 82 -22.26 10.30 -14.71
N GLN A 83 -22.92 9.20 -14.30
CA GLN A 83 -24.11 8.68 -14.98
C GLN A 83 -25.38 9.50 -14.70
N LYS A 84 -25.49 10.14 -13.52
CA LYS A 84 -26.66 10.95 -13.15
C LYS A 84 -26.73 12.29 -13.87
N PHE A 85 -25.59 12.87 -14.26
CA PHE A 85 -25.54 14.19 -14.91
C PHE A 85 -25.15 14.15 -16.40
N GLY A 86 -24.82 12.98 -16.95
CA GLY A 86 -24.48 12.82 -18.38
C GLY A 86 -25.60 13.15 -19.36
N THR A 87 -26.85 13.16 -18.90
CA THR A 87 -28.03 13.61 -19.67
C THR A 87 -28.27 15.12 -19.57
N VAL A 88 -27.53 15.85 -18.73
CA VAL A 88 -27.63 17.32 -18.61
C VAL A 88 -26.82 18.00 -19.73
N ARG A 89 -26.94 17.49 -20.95
CA ARG A 89 -26.47 18.14 -22.18
C ARG A 89 -27.46 19.18 -22.73
N GLU A 90 -28.56 19.43 -22.01
CA GLU A 90 -29.58 20.42 -22.37
C GLU A 90 -29.56 21.69 -21.49
N ALA A 91 -28.75 21.76 -20.43
CA ALA A 91 -28.74 22.94 -19.53
C ALA A 91 -27.72 24.03 -19.90
N ARG A 92 -27.02 23.93 -21.05
CA ARG A 92 -26.07 24.97 -21.48
C ARG A 92 -26.04 25.15 -23.00
N ARG A 93 -27.08 25.84 -23.49
CA ARG A 93 -27.24 26.47 -24.83
C ARG A 93 -27.13 25.58 -26.06
#